data_AF-A0A9J7ZMB3-F1
#
_entry.id   AF-A0A9J7ZMB3-F1
#
_cell.length_a   1.000
_cell.length_b   1.000
_cell.length_c   1.000
_cell.angle_alpha   90.00
_cell.angle_beta   90.00
_cell.angle_gamma   90.00
#
_symmetry.space_group_name_H-M   'P 1'
#
loop_
_entity.id
_entity.type
_entity.pdbx_description
1 polymer ?
#
loop_
_entity_poly.entity_id
_entity_poly.type
_entity_poly.pdbx_seq_one_letter_code
_entity_poly.pdbx_strand_id
1 'polypeptide(L)'
;MTKFLSWGGWDMDGRGPTIWDTFCHAKGRVFEDHTGDVACNSYQLWEEDLKCIQQLGLTHYRLSISWSRLLPDGTTNHLNPKVIDDLIYHMDLPQAIQDLGRWSSTEIADIFESYARFCFKIFGDRVMLWITLNKPYICAKLGHEDGTFITQNFFALNYYTSRKVKDLNGVSKKNELSFVGDQGTEGVVDPSWPICGVHWLAIVPDGLRKLLKYIQDTYTSLPIYITENGFSQMGPVQIEVADCSHFYQDTLQEVGKGTVIGYFTLLFAVKHTQSELHNTMKKKSC
;
A
#
# COMPACT_ATOMS: atom_id res chain seq x y z
N MET A 1 9.38 -3.18 6.41
CA MET A 1 7.99 -2.94 6.87
C MET A 1 7.31 -1.89 5.98
N THR A 2 6.02 -2.04 5.67
CA THR A 2 5.26 -1.16 4.75
C THR A 2 4.06 -0.53 5.43
N LYS A 3 3.81 0.76 5.19
CA LYS A 3 2.67 1.49 5.76
C LYS A 3 1.72 2.03 4.69
N PHE A 4 0.43 1.69 4.80
CA PHE A 4 -0.64 2.11 3.89
C PHE A 4 -1.78 2.73 4.73
N LEU A 5 -2.35 3.86 4.29
CA LEU A 5 -3.55 4.54 4.85
C LEU A 5 -3.51 4.98 6.34
N SER A 6 -2.34 5.25 6.94
CA SER A 6 -2.23 5.33 8.41
C SER A 6 -1.70 6.66 8.99
N TRP A 7 -1.49 7.68 8.16
CA TRP A 7 -0.88 8.93 8.64
C TRP A 7 -1.85 9.86 9.37
N GLY A 8 -3.05 10.07 8.85
CA GLY A 8 -3.96 11.11 9.34
C GLY A 8 -3.46 12.53 9.07
N GLY A 9 -3.99 13.49 9.81
CA GLY A 9 -3.68 14.91 9.65
C GLY A 9 -4.12 15.44 8.30
N TRP A 10 -5.34 15.09 7.88
CA TRP A 10 -5.82 15.29 6.51
C TRP A 10 -5.83 16.76 6.07
N ASP A 11 -6.10 17.69 6.98
CA ASP A 11 -6.15 19.14 6.77
C ASP A 11 -5.00 19.89 7.45
N MET A 12 -4.03 19.17 8.02
CA MET A 12 -2.93 19.77 8.76
C MET A 12 -1.86 20.35 7.84
N ASP A 13 -1.28 21.48 8.29
CA ASP A 13 -0.10 22.12 7.72
C ASP A 13 -0.16 22.39 6.22
N GLY A 14 -1.36 22.68 5.70
CA GLY A 14 -1.54 23.06 4.30
C GLY A 14 -1.59 21.89 3.32
N ARG A 15 -1.82 20.65 3.78
CA ARG A 15 -2.13 19.52 2.89
C ARG A 15 -3.39 19.81 2.07
N GLY A 16 -3.30 19.58 0.76
CA GLY A 16 -4.47 19.60 -0.13
C GLY A 16 -5.30 18.31 0.00
N PRO A 17 -6.62 18.39 -0.28
CA PRO A 17 -7.49 17.22 -0.24
C PRO A 17 -7.15 16.22 -1.35
N THR A 18 -7.48 14.96 -1.12
CA THR A 18 -7.24 13.86 -2.05
C THR A 18 -8.53 13.20 -2.46
N ILE A 19 -8.45 12.36 -3.49
CA ILE A 19 -9.61 11.59 -3.95
C ILE A 19 -10.24 10.74 -2.84
N TRP A 20 -9.42 10.27 -1.90
CA TRP A 20 -9.88 9.45 -0.77
C TRP A 20 -10.55 10.28 0.31
N ASP A 21 -10.06 11.49 0.61
CA ASP A 21 -10.72 12.40 1.54
C ASP A 21 -12.15 12.70 1.04
N THR A 22 -12.27 13.09 -0.24
CA THR A 22 -13.56 13.34 -0.89
C THR A 22 -14.47 12.11 -0.87
N PHE A 23 -13.93 10.92 -1.15
CA PHE A 23 -14.71 9.68 -1.18
C PHE A 23 -15.20 9.27 0.21
N CYS A 24 -14.33 9.33 1.22
CA CYS A 24 -14.63 8.90 2.58
C CYS A 24 -15.53 9.89 3.34
N HIS A 25 -15.47 11.19 3.04
CA HIS A 25 -16.36 12.19 3.64
C HIS A 25 -17.80 12.12 3.11
N ALA A 26 -18.04 11.37 2.03
CA ALA A 26 -19.39 11.09 1.55
C ALA A 26 -20.02 9.90 2.29
N LYS A 27 -21.20 10.12 2.88
CA LYS A 27 -21.93 9.10 3.65
C LYS A 27 -22.28 7.86 2.83
N GLY A 28 -22.21 6.69 3.47
CA GLY A 28 -22.57 5.39 2.91
C GLY A 28 -21.57 4.82 1.90
N ARG A 29 -20.40 5.44 1.75
CA ARG A 29 -19.35 5.01 0.81
C ARG A 29 -18.34 4.04 1.43
N VAL A 30 -18.17 4.12 2.75
CA VAL A 30 -17.18 3.36 3.51
C VAL A 30 -17.88 2.60 4.63
N PHE A 31 -17.33 1.44 5.00
CA PHE A 31 -17.80 0.66 6.14
C PHE A 31 -17.86 1.57 7.39
N GLU A 32 -19.03 1.61 8.03
CA GLU A 32 -19.31 2.44 9.22
C GLU A 32 -18.97 3.93 9.07
N ASP A 33 -18.98 4.45 7.84
CA ASP A 33 -18.64 5.85 7.52
C ASP A 33 -17.25 6.27 8.04
N HIS A 34 -16.31 5.32 8.13
CA HIS A 34 -14.95 5.59 8.56
C HIS A 34 -14.19 6.50 7.57
N THR A 35 -13.32 7.36 8.12
CA THR A 35 -12.47 8.28 7.36
C THR A 35 -10.98 8.07 7.65
N GLY A 36 -10.13 8.61 6.78
CA GLY A 36 -8.67 8.63 6.95
C GLY A 36 -8.16 9.80 7.79
N ASP A 37 -9.04 10.62 8.37
CA ASP A 37 -8.71 11.95 8.92
C ASP A 37 -7.64 11.90 10.01
N VAL A 38 -7.76 10.91 10.90
CA VAL A 38 -6.80 10.63 11.97
C VAL A 38 -6.02 9.35 11.69
N ALA A 39 -6.70 8.30 11.21
CA ALA A 39 -6.11 6.97 10.98
C ALA A 39 -5.32 6.45 12.20
N CYS A 40 -3.99 6.26 12.10
CA CYS A 40 -3.12 5.89 13.23
C CYS A 40 -2.40 7.10 13.86
N ASN A 41 -2.71 8.31 13.38
CA ASN A 41 -2.09 9.58 13.77
C ASN A 41 -0.57 9.62 13.61
N SER A 42 -0.02 8.82 12.68
CA SER A 42 1.42 8.76 12.43
C SER A 42 2.01 10.06 11.89
N TYR A 43 1.18 10.99 11.40
CA TYR A 43 1.60 12.35 11.13
C TYR A 43 2.21 13.01 12.38
N GLN A 44 1.58 12.82 13.53
CA GLN A 44 2.04 13.39 14.80
C GLN A 44 2.92 12.42 15.60
N LEU A 45 2.82 11.11 15.33
CA LEU A 45 3.42 10.04 16.12
C LEU A 45 4.54 9.29 15.37
N TRP A 46 5.11 9.88 14.33
CA TRP A 46 6.15 9.24 13.52
C TRP A 46 7.39 8.84 14.34
N GLU A 47 7.74 9.59 15.39
CA GLU A 47 8.84 9.25 16.29
C GLU A 47 8.56 7.95 17.05
N GLU A 48 7.31 7.71 17.45
CA GLU A 48 6.91 6.48 18.13
C GLU A 48 6.90 5.29 17.17
N ASP A 49 6.46 5.50 15.93
CA ASP A 49 6.61 4.50 14.87
C ASP A 49 8.08 4.13 14.66
N LEU A 50 8.99 5.12 14.64
CA LEU A 50 10.43 4.89 14.47
C LEU A 50 11.03 4.10 15.64
N LYS A 51 10.67 4.43 16.88
CA LYS A 51 11.10 3.68 18.07
C LYS A 51 10.68 2.21 17.97
N CYS A 52 9.47 1.93 17.51
CA CYS A 52 8.99 0.56 17.38
C CYS A 52 9.73 -0.20 16.28
N ILE A 53 10.00 0.44 15.13
CA ILE A 53 10.81 -0.15 14.06
C ILE A 53 12.21 -0.54 14.58
N GLN A 54 12.83 0.33 15.37
CA GLN A 54 14.13 0.07 15.99
C GLN A 54 14.08 -1.07 17.02
N GLN A 55 13.06 -1.09 17.89
CA GLN A 55 12.88 -2.15 18.90
C GLN A 55 12.66 -3.53 18.28
N LEU A 56 12.00 -3.60 17.12
CA LEU A 56 11.79 -4.83 16.36
C LEU A 56 13.02 -5.27 15.56
N GLY A 57 14.12 -4.50 15.58
CA GLY A 57 15.34 -4.81 14.84
C GLY A 57 15.18 -4.74 13.32
N LEU A 58 14.21 -3.99 12.82
CA LEU A 58 13.94 -3.89 11.39
C LEU A 58 14.94 -2.96 10.72
N THR A 59 15.44 -3.39 9.57
CA THR A 59 16.50 -2.67 8.84
C THR A 59 15.96 -1.71 7.78
N HIS A 60 14.71 -1.89 7.35
CA HIS A 60 14.12 -1.14 6.25
C HIS A 60 12.67 -0.75 6.54
N TYR A 61 12.35 0.50 6.18
CA TYR A 61 11.01 1.05 6.25
C TYR A 61 10.58 1.57 4.88
N ARG A 62 9.48 1.00 4.37
CA ARG A 62 8.87 1.36 3.08
C ARG A 62 7.71 2.32 3.34
N LEU A 63 7.83 3.49 2.74
CA LEU A 63 6.88 4.59 2.81
C LEU A 63 6.54 5.08 1.39
N SER A 64 5.44 5.81 1.24
CA SER A 64 4.93 6.34 -0.05
C SER A 64 4.75 7.85 0.02
N ILE A 65 5.32 8.76 -0.79
CA ILE A 65 5.31 10.22 -0.51
C ILE A 65 3.92 10.85 -0.69
N SER A 66 3.50 11.79 0.19
CA SER A 66 2.17 12.43 0.10
C SER A 66 2.15 13.52 -0.94
N TRP A 67 1.62 13.21 -2.13
CA TRP A 67 1.59 14.18 -3.23
C TRP A 67 0.85 15.45 -2.81
N SER A 68 -0.39 15.34 -2.32
CA SER A 68 -1.18 16.53 -1.94
C SER A 68 -0.64 17.26 -0.71
N ARG A 69 0.20 16.63 0.10
CA ARG A 69 0.85 17.32 1.22
C ARG A 69 2.05 18.11 0.74
N LEU A 70 2.84 17.53 -0.17
CA LEU A 70 4.01 18.18 -0.76
C LEU A 70 3.61 19.28 -1.73
N LEU A 71 2.66 19.00 -2.61
CA LEU A 71 2.13 19.86 -3.66
C LEU A 71 0.59 19.88 -3.55
N PRO A 72 -0.01 20.80 -2.77
CA PRO A 72 -1.45 20.81 -2.51
C PRO A 72 -2.35 20.93 -3.73
N ASP A 73 -1.90 21.65 -4.76
CA ASP A 73 -2.58 21.74 -6.06
C ASP A 73 -2.13 20.65 -7.04
N GLY A 74 -1.22 19.77 -6.62
CA GLY A 74 -0.60 18.71 -7.39
C GLY A 74 0.54 19.15 -8.31
N THR A 75 0.87 20.43 -8.38
CA THR A 75 1.90 20.98 -9.26
C THR A 75 3.10 21.51 -8.48
N THR A 76 4.27 21.51 -9.10
CA THR A 76 5.51 22.03 -8.48
C THR A 76 5.50 23.56 -8.30
N ASN A 77 4.47 24.27 -8.79
CA ASN A 77 4.32 25.71 -8.63
C ASN A 77 3.86 26.10 -7.22
N HIS A 78 3.18 25.20 -6.51
CA HIS A 78 2.69 25.42 -5.15
C HIS A 78 3.29 24.38 -4.21
N LEU A 79 4.52 24.64 -3.76
CA LEU A 79 5.19 23.82 -2.77
C LEU A 79 4.69 24.15 -1.36
N ASN A 80 4.42 23.13 -0.57
CA ASN A 80 4.22 23.27 0.86
C ASN A 80 5.57 23.24 1.61
N PRO A 81 6.06 24.38 2.15
CA PRO A 81 7.39 24.45 2.75
C PRO A 81 7.52 23.67 4.07
N LYS A 82 6.41 23.39 4.75
CA LYS A 82 6.40 22.69 6.05
C LYS A 82 6.76 21.21 5.97
N VAL A 83 6.85 20.65 4.76
CA VAL A 83 6.91 19.20 4.52
C VAL A 83 8.28 18.77 4.01
N ILE A 84 9.20 19.73 3.82
CA ILE A 84 10.52 19.47 3.24
C ILE A 84 11.48 18.87 4.28
N ASP A 85 11.31 19.25 5.55
CA ASP A 85 12.17 18.77 6.64
C ASP A 85 11.65 17.47 7.26
N ASP A 86 10.32 17.28 7.29
CA ASP A 86 9.67 16.09 7.82
C ASP A 86 9.13 15.23 6.68
N LEU A 87 9.83 14.10 6.48
CA LEU A 87 9.50 12.94 5.65
C LEU A 87 8.01 12.53 5.82
N ILE A 88 7.05 13.07 5.05
CA ILE A 88 5.63 12.74 5.20
C ILE A 88 4.98 12.21 3.91
N TYR A 89 4.30 11.08 4.06
CA TYR A 89 4.17 10.05 3.04
C TYR A 89 2.69 9.61 2.84
N HIS A 90 2.08 9.76 1.64
CA HIS A 90 0.80 9.16 1.24
C HIS A 90 0.60 8.95 -0.28
N MET A 91 0.30 7.73 -0.73
CA MET A 91 -0.11 7.52 -2.13
C MET A 91 -1.51 8.04 -2.38
N ASP A 92 -1.60 9.28 -2.85
CA ASP A 92 -2.85 9.98 -3.15
C ASP A 92 -2.71 10.79 -4.43
N LEU A 93 -3.67 10.65 -5.33
CA LEU A 93 -3.88 11.66 -6.36
C LEU A 93 -4.50 12.90 -5.68
N PRO A 94 -3.88 14.10 -5.77
CA PRO A 94 -4.50 15.33 -5.29
C PRO A 94 -5.85 15.55 -5.98
N GLN A 95 -6.86 15.97 -5.23
CA GLN A 95 -8.20 16.22 -5.78
C GLN A 95 -8.15 17.28 -6.90
N ALA A 96 -7.24 18.26 -6.79
CA ALA A 96 -7.00 19.26 -7.84
C ALA A 96 -6.64 18.62 -9.20
N ILE A 97 -5.82 17.57 -9.21
CA ILE A 97 -5.47 16.84 -10.44
C ILE A 97 -6.63 15.94 -10.90
N GLN A 98 -7.38 15.39 -9.95
CA GLN A 98 -8.58 14.61 -10.25
C GLN A 98 -9.63 15.46 -11.00
N ASP A 99 -9.75 16.73 -10.66
CA ASP A 99 -10.71 17.65 -11.27
C ASP A 99 -10.27 18.09 -12.68
N LEU A 100 -8.99 17.93 -13.02
CA LEU A 100 -8.40 18.21 -14.34
C LEU A 100 -8.44 17.02 -15.32
N GLY A 101 -9.15 15.94 -15.00
CA GLY A 101 -9.32 14.80 -15.91
C GLY A 101 -8.53 13.54 -15.53
N ARG A 102 -7.83 13.55 -14.37
CA ARG A 102 -7.31 12.34 -13.72
C ARG A 102 -6.26 11.62 -14.56
N TRP A 103 -6.10 10.32 -14.29
CA TRP A 103 -5.31 9.38 -15.09
C TRP A 103 -5.79 9.20 -16.54
N SER A 104 -6.99 9.70 -16.89
CA SER A 104 -7.50 9.66 -18.27
C SER A 104 -7.01 10.83 -19.12
N SER A 105 -6.41 11.87 -18.51
CA SER A 105 -5.79 12.98 -19.23
C SER A 105 -4.40 12.59 -19.73
N THR A 106 -4.05 12.95 -20.96
CA THR A 106 -2.68 12.78 -21.49
C THR A 106 -1.65 13.62 -20.74
N GLU A 107 -2.08 14.69 -20.08
CA GLU A 107 -1.21 15.61 -19.32
C GLU A 107 -0.75 15.01 -17.98
N ILE A 108 -1.40 13.95 -17.50
CA ILE A 108 -1.06 13.34 -16.20
C ILE A 108 0.36 12.77 -16.18
N ALA A 109 0.86 12.31 -17.33
CA ALA A 109 2.21 11.79 -17.47
C ALA A 109 3.24 12.88 -17.16
N ASP A 110 3.08 14.07 -17.73
CA ASP A 110 3.97 15.21 -17.53
C ASP A 110 3.89 15.77 -16.10
N ILE A 111 2.67 15.80 -15.54
CA ILE A 111 2.42 16.22 -14.16
C ILE A 111 3.07 15.24 -13.17
N PHE A 112 2.89 13.94 -13.38
CA PHE A 112 3.50 12.91 -12.55
C PHE A 112 5.03 12.88 -12.71
N GLU A 113 5.55 13.08 -13.93
CA GLU A 113 6.98 13.21 -14.18
C GLU A 113 7.56 14.39 -13.38
N SER A 114 6.91 15.54 -13.40
CA SER A 114 7.34 16.74 -12.67
C SER A 114 7.36 16.47 -11.16
N TYR A 115 6.33 15.81 -10.64
CA TYR A 115 6.27 15.37 -9.24
C TYR A 115 7.38 14.37 -8.88
N ALA A 116 7.62 13.36 -9.72
CA ALA A 116 8.65 12.35 -9.50
C ALA A 116 10.06 12.97 -9.52
N ARG A 117 10.35 13.84 -10.50
CA ARG A 117 11.61 14.60 -10.57
C ARG A 117 11.82 15.46 -9.33
N PHE A 118 10.76 16.12 -8.86
CA PHE A 118 10.82 16.89 -7.61
C PHE A 118 11.17 16.00 -6.42
N CYS A 119 10.50 14.86 -6.25
CA CYS A 119 10.80 13.89 -5.18
C CYS A 119 12.24 13.39 -5.25
N PHE A 120 12.73 13.01 -6.43
CA PHE A 120 14.11 12.56 -6.60
C PHE A 120 15.13 13.66 -6.27
N LYS A 121 14.83 14.92 -6.61
CA LYS A 121 15.70 16.04 -6.29
C LYS A 121 15.80 16.31 -4.78
N ILE A 122 14.68 16.21 -4.06
CA ILE A 122 14.61 16.57 -2.62
C ILE A 122 15.05 15.43 -1.70
N PHE A 123 14.79 14.18 -2.09
CA PHE A 123 15.00 13.01 -1.22
C PHE A 123 16.02 12.01 -1.78
N GLY A 124 16.48 12.16 -3.02
CA GLY A 124 17.36 11.19 -3.68
C GLY A 124 18.77 11.09 -3.09
N ASP A 125 19.16 12.03 -2.22
CA ASP A 125 20.39 11.97 -1.44
C ASP A 125 20.31 10.95 -0.28
N ARG A 126 19.09 10.66 0.20
CA ARG A 126 18.81 9.78 1.34
C ARG A 126 18.05 8.52 0.96
N VAL A 127 17.24 8.56 -0.10
CA VAL A 127 16.39 7.45 -0.56
C VAL A 127 17.00 6.78 -1.78
N MET A 128 17.47 5.55 -1.60
CA MET A 128 18.17 4.78 -2.63
C MET A 128 17.26 3.85 -3.45
N LEU A 129 16.09 3.48 -2.92
CA LEU A 129 15.15 2.58 -3.57
C LEU A 129 13.80 3.27 -3.78
N TRP A 130 13.35 3.30 -5.03
CA TRP A 130 12.14 3.98 -5.43
C TRP A 130 11.17 3.02 -6.13
N ILE A 131 9.90 3.10 -5.76
CA ILE A 131 8.79 2.44 -6.46
C ILE A 131 7.89 3.56 -6.95
N THR A 132 7.77 3.73 -8.26
CA THR A 132 7.02 4.84 -8.87
C THR A 132 5.53 4.71 -8.64
N LEU A 133 4.98 3.51 -8.81
CA LEU A 133 3.56 3.21 -8.61
C LEU A 133 3.40 1.94 -7.78
N ASN A 134 2.60 2.03 -6.71
CA ASN A 134 2.21 0.85 -5.94
C ASN A 134 0.94 0.24 -6.53
N LYS A 135 0.93 -1.09 -6.75
CA LYS A 135 -0.23 -1.85 -7.27
C LYS A 135 -0.88 -1.18 -8.50
N PRO A 136 -0.13 -0.92 -9.60
CA PRO A 136 -0.68 -0.24 -10.77
C PRO A 136 -1.88 -0.98 -11.35
N TYR A 137 -1.93 -2.31 -11.28
CA TYR A 137 -3.12 -3.08 -11.66
C TYR A 137 -4.35 -2.75 -10.81
N ILE A 138 -4.23 -2.54 -9.50
CA ILE A 138 -5.38 -2.14 -8.66
C ILE A 138 -5.76 -0.69 -8.96
N CYS A 139 -4.78 0.20 -9.15
CA CYS A 139 -5.02 1.59 -9.53
C CYS A 139 -5.69 1.70 -10.92
N ALA A 140 -5.29 0.89 -11.88
CA ALA A 140 -5.85 0.85 -13.24
C ALA A 140 -7.18 0.08 -13.29
N LYS A 141 -7.32 -1.04 -12.56
CA LYS A 141 -8.59 -1.77 -12.46
C LYS A 141 -9.67 -0.96 -11.74
N LEU A 142 -9.31 -0.24 -10.67
CA LEU A 142 -10.21 0.66 -9.95
C LEU A 142 -10.27 2.07 -10.56
N GLY A 143 -9.43 2.39 -11.55
CA GLY A 143 -9.20 3.75 -12.03
C GLY A 143 -8.87 3.90 -13.52
N HIS A 144 -9.23 2.92 -14.36
CA HIS A 144 -9.16 2.86 -15.83
C HIS A 144 -7.85 2.30 -16.45
N GLU A 145 -7.99 1.39 -17.43
CA GLU A 145 -7.00 0.39 -17.90
C GLU A 145 -6.02 0.84 -19.02
N ASP A 146 -4.90 0.11 -19.07
CA ASP A 146 -3.81 -0.05 -20.08
C ASP A 146 -2.62 0.94 -20.20
N GLY A 147 -1.40 0.35 -20.31
CA GLY A 147 -0.30 0.92 -21.11
C GLY A 147 1.11 1.07 -20.47
N THR A 148 1.91 -0.01 -20.50
CA THR A 148 3.31 -0.23 -20.08
C THR A 148 4.40 0.80 -20.49
N PHE A 149 5.37 1.08 -19.60
CA PHE A 149 6.84 1.08 -19.80
C PHE A 149 7.52 1.21 -18.41
N ILE A 150 8.38 0.28 -17.99
CA ILE A 150 9.17 0.47 -16.75
C ILE A 150 10.61 -0.02 -16.95
N THR A 151 11.58 0.90 -16.79
CA THR A 151 12.97 0.55 -16.53
C THR A 151 13.08 0.09 -15.08
N GLN A 152 13.10 -1.22 -14.82
CA GLN A 152 13.19 -1.77 -13.47
C GLN A 152 14.62 -2.20 -13.15
N ASN A 153 15.16 -1.75 -12.02
CA ASN A 153 16.40 -2.27 -11.44
C ASN A 153 16.15 -3.47 -10.50
N PHE A 154 14.90 -3.65 -10.06
CA PHE A 154 14.44 -4.75 -9.21
C PHE A 154 12.95 -4.99 -9.46
N PHE A 155 12.47 -6.18 -9.12
CA PHE A 155 11.05 -6.52 -9.21
C PHE A 155 10.37 -6.36 -7.84
N ALA A 156 9.35 -5.51 -7.77
CA ALA A 156 8.55 -5.30 -6.55
C ALA A 156 7.26 -6.14 -6.59
N LEU A 157 7.09 -7.04 -5.61
CA LEU A 157 5.93 -7.93 -5.53
C LEU A 157 5.14 -7.69 -4.25
N ASN A 158 3.86 -7.33 -4.41
CA ASN A 158 2.88 -7.40 -3.33
C ASN A 158 2.17 -8.75 -3.42
N TYR A 159 2.33 -9.60 -2.42
CA TYR A 159 1.70 -10.92 -2.36
C TYR A 159 0.84 -11.05 -1.12
N TYR A 160 -0.36 -11.60 -1.28
CA TYR A 160 -1.30 -11.78 -0.17
C TYR A 160 -1.87 -13.19 -0.11
N THR A 161 -2.20 -13.76 -1.26
CA THR A 161 -2.93 -15.02 -1.34
C THR A 161 -2.79 -15.63 -2.72
N SER A 162 -3.38 -16.82 -2.91
CA SER A 162 -3.52 -17.47 -4.21
C SER A 162 -4.95 -17.93 -4.45
N ARG A 163 -5.24 -18.31 -5.69
CA ARG A 163 -6.53 -18.87 -6.12
C ARG A 163 -6.27 -20.09 -6.98
N LYS A 164 -7.17 -21.06 -6.89
CA LYS A 164 -7.35 -22.05 -7.95
C LYS A 164 -8.06 -21.37 -9.11
N VAL A 165 -7.81 -21.84 -10.32
CA VAL A 165 -8.47 -21.31 -11.52
C VAL A 165 -9.39 -22.39 -12.06
N LYS A 166 -10.65 -22.02 -12.29
CA LYS A 166 -11.66 -22.86 -12.92
C LYS A 166 -11.95 -22.31 -14.30
N ASP A 167 -11.90 -23.17 -15.31
CA ASP A 167 -12.29 -22.82 -16.67
C ASP A 167 -13.81 -22.63 -16.76
N LEU A 168 -14.26 -21.55 -17.41
CA LEU A 168 -15.67 -21.27 -17.66
C LEU A 168 -16.12 -21.73 -19.05
N ASN A 169 -15.25 -22.34 -19.86
CA ASN A 169 -15.56 -22.87 -21.19
C ASN A 169 -16.26 -21.85 -22.11
N GLY A 170 -15.85 -20.58 -22.06
CA GLY A 170 -16.47 -19.51 -22.86
C GLY A 170 -17.84 -19.03 -22.35
N VAL A 171 -18.30 -19.50 -21.19
CA VAL A 171 -19.46 -18.93 -20.48
C VAL A 171 -19.02 -17.64 -19.79
N SER A 172 -18.88 -16.57 -20.56
CA SER A 172 -18.89 -15.22 -19.98
C SER A 172 -20.26 -14.97 -19.34
N LYS A 173 -20.32 -14.24 -18.22
CA LYS A 173 -21.59 -13.75 -17.67
C LYS A 173 -22.27 -12.92 -18.76
N LYS A 174 -23.16 -13.56 -19.53
CA LYS A 174 -23.85 -12.95 -20.67
C LYS A 174 -24.43 -11.61 -20.23
N ASN A 175 -23.96 -10.54 -20.89
CA ASN A 175 -24.45 -9.15 -20.83
C ASN A 175 -23.77 -8.16 -19.85
N GLU A 176 -22.66 -8.52 -19.18
CA GLU A 176 -21.85 -7.53 -18.45
C GLU A 176 -20.45 -7.41 -19.06
N LEU A 177 -20.15 -6.25 -19.67
CA LEU A 177 -18.78 -5.88 -20.02
C LEU A 177 -17.95 -5.85 -18.74
N SER A 178 -17.06 -6.83 -18.57
CA SER A 178 -16.18 -6.88 -17.42
C SER A 178 -14.92 -7.65 -17.77
N PHE A 179 -13.77 -7.12 -17.36
CA PHE A 179 -12.47 -7.79 -17.44
C PHE A 179 -12.55 -9.24 -16.94
N VAL A 180 -13.27 -9.48 -15.85
CA VAL A 180 -13.45 -10.82 -15.25
C VAL A 180 -14.23 -11.75 -16.18
N GLY A 181 -15.25 -11.24 -16.89
CA GLY A 181 -15.99 -12.00 -17.89
C GLY A 181 -15.15 -12.36 -19.11
N ASP A 182 -14.19 -11.50 -19.49
CA ASP A 182 -13.34 -11.67 -20.66
C ASP A 182 -12.17 -12.64 -20.43
N GLN A 183 -11.81 -12.89 -19.16
CA GLN A 183 -10.76 -13.85 -18.79
C GLN A 183 -11.12 -15.32 -19.09
N GLY A 184 -12.40 -15.62 -19.32
CA GLY A 184 -12.88 -16.99 -19.56
C GLY A 184 -12.66 -17.97 -18.40
N THR A 185 -12.26 -17.47 -17.23
CA THR A 185 -11.86 -18.26 -16.06
C THR A 185 -12.35 -17.61 -14.77
N GLU A 186 -12.50 -18.41 -13.72
CA GLU A 186 -12.94 -17.98 -12.39
C GLU A 186 -11.89 -18.34 -11.35
N GLY A 187 -11.53 -17.37 -10.50
CA GLY A 187 -10.68 -17.60 -9.35
C GLY A 187 -11.49 -18.19 -8.18
N VAL A 188 -11.15 -19.40 -7.77
CA VAL A 188 -11.82 -20.13 -6.68
C VAL A 188 -10.89 -20.25 -5.48
N VAL A 189 -11.41 -20.02 -4.28
CA VAL A 189 -10.69 -20.29 -3.03
C VAL A 189 -10.83 -21.78 -2.72
N ASP A 190 -9.71 -22.47 -2.52
CA ASP A 190 -9.73 -23.86 -2.08
C ASP A 190 -10.29 -23.92 -0.65
N PRO A 191 -11.37 -24.68 -0.38
CA PRO A 191 -11.97 -24.74 0.96
C PRO A 191 -11.03 -25.27 2.04
N SER A 192 -9.95 -25.96 1.66
CA SER A 192 -8.93 -26.45 2.60
C SER A 192 -7.95 -25.36 3.06
N TRP A 193 -7.91 -24.20 2.38
CA TRP A 193 -7.00 -23.12 2.75
C TRP A 193 -7.57 -22.29 3.91
N PRO A 194 -6.82 -22.11 5.01
CA PRO A 194 -7.24 -21.23 6.09
C PRO A 194 -7.44 -19.79 5.61
N ILE A 195 -8.43 -19.11 6.16
CA ILE A 195 -8.70 -17.69 5.89
C ILE A 195 -8.29 -16.88 7.13
N CYS A 196 -7.59 -15.75 6.92
CA CYS A 196 -7.23 -14.84 8.00
C CYS A 196 -7.98 -13.52 7.90
N GLY A 197 -8.84 -13.25 8.88
CA GLY A 197 -9.59 -12.01 9.05
C GLY A 197 -10.70 -11.79 8.02
N VAL A 198 -10.33 -11.49 6.77
CA VAL A 198 -11.26 -11.14 5.69
C VAL A 198 -11.42 -12.28 4.69
N HIS A 199 -12.63 -12.50 4.19
CA HIS A 199 -13.00 -13.67 3.38
C HIS A 199 -12.16 -13.92 2.13
N TRP A 200 -11.50 -12.89 1.58
CA TRP A 200 -10.64 -13.03 0.41
C TRP A 200 -9.19 -13.44 0.77
N LEU A 201 -8.76 -13.35 2.02
CA LEU A 201 -7.36 -13.52 2.38
C LEU A 201 -7.06 -14.95 2.87
N ALA A 202 -6.90 -15.86 1.91
CA ALA A 202 -6.49 -17.23 2.18
C ALA A 202 -4.97 -17.34 2.40
N ILE A 203 -4.54 -18.16 3.36
CA ILE A 203 -3.15 -18.41 3.71
C ILE A 203 -2.56 -19.45 2.74
N VAL A 204 -1.65 -19.02 1.85
CA VAL A 204 -1.04 -19.90 0.83
C VAL A 204 0.47 -19.64 0.63
N PRO A 205 1.34 -19.88 1.63
CA PRO A 205 2.78 -19.62 1.53
C PRO A 205 3.46 -20.30 0.33
N ASP A 206 3.10 -21.55 0.02
CA ASP A 206 3.68 -22.30 -1.11
C ASP A 206 3.29 -21.70 -2.47
N GLY A 207 2.16 -21.00 -2.53
CA GLY A 207 1.73 -20.21 -3.68
C GLY A 207 2.69 -19.07 -3.99
N LEU A 208 3.21 -18.38 -2.95
CA LEU A 208 4.24 -17.35 -3.12
C LEU A 208 5.50 -17.95 -3.74
N ARG A 209 5.99 -19.09 -3.25
CA ARG A 209 7.18 -19.75 -3.83
C ARG A 209 6.98 -20.11 -5.30
N LYS A 210 5.83 -20.68 -5.65
CA LYS A 210 5.50 -21.03 -7.04
C LYS A 210 5.47 -19.79 -7.94
N LEU A 211 4.88 -18.69 -7.46
CA LEU A 211 4.84 -17.43 -8.19
C LEU A 211 6.25 -16.83 -8.38
N LEU A 212 7.07 -16.82 -7.32
CA LEU A 212 8.45 -16.35 -7.39
C LEU A 212 9.25 -17.12 -8.43
N LYS A 213 9.15 -18.45 -8.42
CA LYS A 213 9.78 -19.30 -9.43
C LYS A 213 9.31 -18.96 -10.84
N TYR A 214 7.99 -18.84 -11.05
CA TYR A 214 7.44 -18.47 -12.35
C TYR A 214 7.94 -17.12 -12.84
N ILE A 215 8.00 -16.10 -11.96
CA ILE A 215 8.51 -14.77 -12.31
C ILE A 215 9.97 -14.85 -12.76
N GLN A 216 10.79 -15.61 -12.03
CA GLN A 216 12.21 -15.78 -12.34
C GLN A 216 12.43 -16.52 -13.65
N ASP A 217 11.68 -17.61 -13.86
CA ASP A 217 11.81 -18.44 -15.06
C ASP A 217 11.27 -17.72 -16.31
N THR A 218 10.32 -16.78 -16.16
CA THR A 218 9.57 -16.19 -17.29
C THR A 218 9.96 -14.76 -17.62
N TYR A 219 10.13 -13.90 -16.61
CA TYR A 219 10.17 -12.45 -16.83
C TYR A 219 11.51 -11.81 -16.51
N THR A 220 12.22 -12.27 -15.48
CA THR A 220 13.39 -11.52 -15.02
C THR A 220 14.35 -12.34 -14.16
N SER A 221 15.64 -12.05 -14.31
CA SER A 221 16.68 -12.47 -13.36
C SER A 221 17.00 -11.37 -12.34
N LEU A 222 16.28 -10.25 -12.35
CA LEU A 222 16.50 -9.15 -11.42
C LEU A 222 16.18 -9.57 -9.98
N PRO A 223 16.81 -8.91 -8.99
CA PRO A 223 16.47 -9.13 -7.59
C PRO A 223 14.99 -8.83 -7.31
N ILE A 224 14.37 -9.66 -6.47
CA ILE A 224 12.95 -9.51 -6.10
C ILE A 224 12.84 -9.00 -4.66
N TYR A 225 11.99 -8.01 -4.46
CA TYR A 225 11.53 -7.57 -3.14
C TYR A 225 10.07 -7.93 -2.95
N ILE A 226 9.73 -8.60 -1.84
CA ILE A 226 8.34 -8.70 -1.39
C ILE A 226 8.02 -7.38 -0.68
N THR A 227 7.30 -6.49 -1.35
CA THR A 227 7.06 -5.12 -0.89
C THR A 227 5.82 -5.00 -0.01
N GLU A 228 4.92 -5.97 -0.05
CA GLU A 228 3.81 -6.17 0.89
C GLU A 228 3.49 -7.65 1.01
N ASN A 229 3.37 -8.13 2.24
CA ASN A 229 2.69 -9.37 2.60
C ASN A 229 2.14 -9.22 4.02
N GLY A 230 0.92 -9.68 4.27
CA GLY A 230 0.28 -9.42 5.56
C GLY A 230 -0.79 -10.44 5.90
N PHE A 231 -1.03 -10.52 7.20
CA PHE A 231 -2.07 -11.33 7.84
C PHE A 231 -3.12 -10.38 8.42
N SER A 232 -4.40 -10.66 8.18
CA SER A 232 -5.49 -9.88 8.75
C SER A 232 -6.09 -10.61 9.95
N GLN A 233 -6.39 -9.86 11.01
CA GLN A 233 -7.06 -10.35 12.21
C GLN A 233 -8.42 -9.65 12.35
N MET A 234 -9.44 -10.40 12.78
CA MET A 234 -10.76 -9.89 13.13
C MET A 234 -11.11 -10.39 14.55
N GLY A 235 -10.65 -9.69 15.60
CA GLY A 235 -10.90 -10.12 16.97
C GLY A 235 -9.93 -9.52 18.01
N PRO A 236 -10.01 -9.96 19.28
CA PRO A 236 -9.11 -9.53 20.35
C PRO A 236 -7.65 -9.98 20.10
N VAL A 237 -6.70 -9.05 20.26
CA VAL A 237 -5.27 -9.18 19.93
C VAL A 237 -4.58 -10.44 20.51
N GLN A 238 -5.05 -10.97 21.64
CA GLN A 238 -4.31 -11.92 22.47
C GLN A 238 -4.35 -13.38 21.97
N ILE A 239 -5.40 -13.79 21.25
CA ILE A 239 -5.62 -15.21 20.87
C ILE A 239 -4.90 -15.59 19.56
N GLU A 240 -4.57 -14.63 18.69
CA GLU A 240 -4.16 -14.90 17.30
C GLU A 240 -2.71 -14.50 16.96
N VAL A 241 -1.90 -14.08 17.96
CA VAL A 241 -0.46 -13.81 17.74
C VAL A 241 0.25 -15.08 17.23
N ALA A 242 -0.17 -16.26 17.70
CA ALA A 242 0.38 -17.53 17.26
C ALA A 242 0.13 -17.78 15.77
N ASP A 243 -1.10 -17.55 15.27
CA ASP A 243 -1.44 -17.77 13.86
C ASP A 243 -0.73 -16.78 12.94
N CYS A 244 -0.65 -15.52 13.36
CA CYS A 244 0.12 -14.50 12.66
C CYS A 244 1.62 -14.84 12.62
N SER A 245 2.17 -15.32 13.74
CA SER A 245 3.57 -15.77 13.82
C SER A 245 3.83 -16.98 12.92
N HIS A 246 2.96 -18.00 12.95
CA HIS A 246 3.07 -19.17 12.08
C HIS A 246 2.99 -18.78 10.60
N PHE A 247 2.05 -17.90 10.24
CA PHE A 247 1.94 -17.36 8.89
C PHE A 247 3.25 -16.74 8.40
N TYR A 248 3.88 -15.88 9.22
CA TYR A 248 5.14 -15.24 8.84
C TYR A 248 6.29 -16.23 8.81
N GLN A 249 6.36 -17.19 9.74
CA GLN A 249 7.38 -18.24 9.74
C GLN A 249 7.31 -19.09 8.48
N ASP A 250 6.13 -19.60 8.14
CA ASP A 250 5.91 -20.44 6.95
C ASP A 250 6.22 -19.64 5.66
N THR A 251 5.75 -18.40 5.59
CA THR A 251 5.98 -17.54 4.43
C THR A 251 7.45 -17.22 4.26
N LEU A 252 8.17 -16.88 5.34
CA LEU A 252 9.61 -16.62 5.28
C LEU A 252 10.41 -17.88 4.93
N GLN A 253 9.96 -19.07 5.37
CA GLN A 253 10.58 -20.33 4.98
C GLN A 253 10.41 -20.59 3.47
N GLU A 254 9.25 -20.29 2.89
CA GLU A 254 9.01 -20.42 1.45
C GLU A 254 9.80 -19.37 0.65
N VAL A 255 9.87 -18.13 1.13
CA VAL A 255 10.66 -17.03 0.54
C VAL A 255 12.15 -17.36 0.55
N GLY A 256 12.67 -17.94 1.64
CA GLY A 256 14.08 -18.34 1.77
C GLY A 256 14.53 -19.44 0.80
N LYS A 257 13.59 -20.08 0.09
CA LYS A 257 13.88 -21.07 -0.97
C LYS A 257 14.09 -20.43 -2.34
N GLY A 258 13.88 -19.11 -2.49
CA GLY A 258 14.04 -18.37 -3.74
C GLY A 258 15.01 -17.19 -3.62
N THR A 259 15.24 -16.47 -4.72
CA THR A 259 16.12 -15.29 -4.78
C THR A 259 15.37 -13.98 -4.45
N VAL A 260 14.86 -13.90 -3.22
CA VAL A 260 14.27 -12.67 -2.66
C VAL A 260 15.31 -11.96 -1.81
N ILE A 261 15.51 -10.66 -2.05
CA ILE A 261 16.53 -9.85 -1.37
C ILE A 261 15.98 -8.92 -0.29
N GLY A 262 14.65 -8.82 -0.18
CA GLY A 262 14.02 -8.12 0.94
C GLY A 262 12.55 -8.48 1.07
N TYR A 263 12.08 -8.45 2.31
CA TYR A 263 10.71 -8.82 2.68
C TYR A 263 10.11 -7.75 3.59
N PHE A 264 8.97 -7.20 3.18
CA PHE A 264 8.29 -6.12 3.87
C PHE A 264 6.87 -6.57 4.25
N THR A 265 6.63 -6.67 5.55
CA THR A 265 5.29 -6.92 6.09
C THR A 265 4.37 -5.72 5.85
N LEU A 266 3.10 -5.97 5.52
CA LEU A 266 2.07 -4.94 5.44
C LEU A 266 1.60 -4.57 6.86
N LEU A 267 1.60 -3.25 7.10
CA LEU A 267 1.06 -2.54 8.24
C LEU A 267 1.77 -2.83 9.57
N PHE A 268 2.36 -1.77 10.09
CA PHE A 268 2.60 -1.61 11.51
C PHE A 268 1.93 -0.31 11.93
N ALA A 269 0.90 -0.46 12.73
CA ALA A 269 0.22 0.63 13.37
C ALA A 269 0.29 0.37 14.86
N VAL A 270 1.06 1.19 15.58
CA VAL A 270 0.89 1.30 17.02
C VAL A 270 -0.44 2.01 17.21
N LYS A 271 -1.49 1.25 17.51
CA LYS A 271 -2.76 1.86 17.92
C LYS A 271 -2.54 2.39 19.33
N HIS A 272 -2.05 3.63 19.45
CA HIS A 272 -1.96 4.30 20.74
C HIS A 272 -3.36 4.35 21.32
N THR A 273 -3.57 3.65 22.43
CA THR A 273 -4.86 3.70 23.10
C THR A 273 -5.09 5.14 23.57
N GLN A 274 -6.31 5.68 23.41
CA GLN A 274 -6.58 7.07 23.83
C GLN A 274 -6.23 7.35 25.30
N SER A 275 -6.16 6.33 26.16
CA SER A 275 -5.70 6.44 27.54
C SER A 275 -4.21 6.77 27.66
N GLU A 276 -3.35 6.29 26.77
CA GLU A 276 -1.90 6.58 26.77
C GLU A 276 -1.61 8.01 26.26
N LEU A 277 -2.39 8.48 25.28
CA LEU A 277 -2.30 9.85 24.76
C LEU A 277 -2.66 10.89 25.84
N HIS A 278 -3.67 10.60 26.68
CA HIS A 278 -4.06 11.49 27.77
C HIS A 278 -2.96 11.62 28.86
N ASN A 279 -2.19 10.55 29.10
CA ASN A 279 -1.07 10.56 30.04
C ASN A 279 0.18 11.22 29.47
N THR A 280 0.41 11.11 28.16
CA THR A 280 1.59 11.69 27.50
C THR A 280 1.44 13.21 27.34
N MET A 281 0.23 13.70 27.03
CA MET A 281 -0.05 15.15 26.98
C MET A 281 0.04 15.82 28.36
N LYS A 282 -0.28 15.11 29.46
CA LYS A 282 -0.07 15.64 30.82
C LYS A 282 1.40 15.73 31.21
N LYS A 283 2.28 14.87 30.67
CA LYS A 283 3.72 14.90 30.95
C LYS A 283 4.49 16.00 30.22
N LYS A 284 3.94 16.55 29.12
CA LYS A 284 4.54 17.70 28.41
C LYS A 284 4.08 19.08 28.94
N SER A 285 3.22 19.10 29.96
CA SER A 285 2.67 20.33 30.57
C SER A 285 3.09 20.53 32.04
N CYS A 286 4.26 20.02 32.44
CA CYS A 286 4.92 20.36 33.71
C CYS A 286 6.36 20.82 33.44
#